data_AF-A0A353A091-F1
#
_entry.id   AF-A0A353A091-F1
#
_cell.length_a   1.000
_cell.length_b   1.000
_cell.length_c   1.000
_cell.angle_alpha   90.00
_cell.angle_beta   90.00
_cell.angle_gamma   90.00
#
_symmetry.space_group_name_H-M   'P 1'
#
loop_
_entity.id
_entity.type
_entity.pdbx_description
1 polymer ?
#
loop_
_entity_poly.entity_id
_entity_poly.type
_entity_poly.pdbx_seq_one_letter_code
_entity_poly.pdbx_strand_id
1 'polypeptide(L)' 'TANVTDMSQMFSDCQSLASLDLSGFNTEKVKYMSSMFYDCYSLKMLDLSNFKGAPTGVEYMFANC' A
#
# COMPACT_ATOMS: atom_id res chain seq x y z
N THR A 1 -1.74 8.96 -10.29
CA THR A 1 -1.23 9.56 -9.03
C THR A 1 0.16 10.20 -9.17
N ALA A 2 0.51 10.84 -10.30
CA ALA A 2 1.91 11.17 -10.65
C ALA A 2 2.65 12.18 -9.72
N ASN A 3 1.95 12.86 -8.83
CA ASN A 3 2.53 13.84 -7.88
C ASN A 3 2.24 13.49 -6.41
N VAL A 4 1.71 12.29 -6.15
CA VAL A 4 1.43 11.86 -4.77
C VAL A 4 2.76 11.48 -4.11
N THR A 5 3.00 12.03 -2.93
CA THR A 5 4.19 11.72 -2.11
C THR A 5 3.87 10.88 -0.88
N ASP A 6 2.60 10.75 -0.53
CA ASP A 6 2.12 10.05 0.66
C ASP A 6 0.93 9.15 0.30
N MET A 7 1.07 7.86 0.56
CA MET A 7 0.03 6.83 0.42
C MET A 7 -0.18 6.08 1.75
N SER A 8 0.25 6.65 2.87
CA SER A 8 0.05 6.07 4.19
C SER A 8 -1.43 5.83 4.48
N GLN A 9 -1.72 4.70 5.13
CA GLN A 9 -3.07 4.28 5.56
C GLN A 9 -4.16 4.23 4.46
N MET A 10 -3.81 4.29 3.18
CA MET A 10 -4.78 4.43 2.08
C MET A 10 -5.84 3.31 2.03
N PHE A 11 -5.48 2.10 2.45
CA PHE A 11 -6.37 0.95 2.55
C PHE A 11 -6.43 0.39 3.99
N SER A 12 -6.06 1.18 5.00
CA SER A 12 -6.18 0.76 6.41
C SER A 12 -7.62 0.32 6.70
N ASP A 13 -7.77 -0.72 7.50
CA ASP A 13 -9.05 -1.26 7.98
C ASP A 13 -9.96 -1.77 6.86
N CYS A 14 -9.43 -2.00 5.66
CA CYS A 14 -10.17 -2.63 4.56
C CYS A 14 -10.24 -4.15 4.78
N GLN A 15 -10.90 -4.54 5.86
CA GLN A 15 -11.00 -5.91 6.38
C GLN A 15 -11.61 -6.91 5.40
N SER A 16 -12.45 -6.44 4.47
CA SER A 16 -13.07 -7.26 3.41
C SER A 16 -12.30 -7.26 2.08
N LEU A 17 -11.18 -6.53 1.99
CA LEU A 17 -10.39 -6.42 0.76
C LEU A 17 -9.65 -7.74 0.49
N ALA A 18 -10.19 -8.56 -0.41
CA ALA A 18 -9.59 -9.86 -0.75
C ALA A 18 -8.48 -9.75 -1.80
N SER A 19 -8.56 -8.76 -2.69
CA SER A 19 -7.64 -8.53 -3.79
C SER A 19 -7.62 -7.05 -4.18
N LEU A 20 -6.48 -6.57 -4.65
CA LEU A 20 -6.32 -5.20 -5.14
C LEU A 20 -5.40 -5.19 -6.36
N ASP A 21 -5.86 -4.56 -7.45
CA ASP A 21 -5.03 -4.27 -8.61
C ASP A 21 -4.35 -2.90 -8.42
N LEU A 22 -3.02 -2.91 -8.39
CA LEU A 22 -2.17 -1.72 -8.22
C LEU A 22 -1.51 -1.27 -9.53
N SER A 23 -1.80 -1.90 -10.68
CA SER A 23 -1.15 -1.62 -11.96
C SER A 23 -1.29 -0.16 -12.44
N GLY A 24 -2.36 0.53 -12.03
CA GLY A 24 -2.58 1.95 -12.33
C GLY A 24 -1.86 2.94 -11.42
N PHE A 25 -1.18 2.47 -10.36
CA PHE A 25 -0.53 3.34 -9.38
C PHE A 25 0.84 3.78 -9.88
N ASN A 26 1.03 5.09 -10.03
CA ASN A 26 2.38 5.65 -10.14
C ASN A 26 2.88 5.96 -8.72
N THR A 27 3.91 5.24 -8.28
CA THR A 27 4.54 5.41 -6.96
C THR A 27 5.93 6.04 -7.03
N GLU A 28 6.41 6.50 -8.18
CA GLU A 28 7.80 6.98 -8.37
C GLU A 28 8.19 8.13 -7.42
N LYS A 29 7.22 8.94 -6.99
CA LYS A 29 7.42 10.08 -6.08
C LYS A 29 6.94 9.80 -4.65
N VAL A 30 6.40 8.62 -4.38
CA VAL A 30 5.84 8.28 -3.07
C VAL A 30 6.99 8.04 -2.09
N LYS A 31 6.91 8.70 -0.94
CA LYS A 31 7.89 8.64 0.14
C LYS A 31 7.37 7.89 1.36
N TYR A 32 6.06 7.90 1.58
CA TYR A 32 5.41 7.32 2.76
C TYR A 32 4.34 6.30 2.34
N MET A 33 4.45 5.09 2.89
CA MET A 33 3.51 3.97 2.67
C MET A 33 3.18 3.25 3.98
N SER A 34 3.37 3.92 5.13
CA SER A 34 3.16 3.34 6.46
C SER A 34 1.70 2.91 6.62
N SER A 35 1.51 1.75 7.24
CA SER A 35 0.17 1.20 7.53
C SER A 35 -0.79 1.16 6.33
N MET A 36 -0.28 1.17 5.09
CA MET A 36 -1.13 1.30 3.89
C MET A 36 -2.19 0.22 3.78
N PHE A 37 -1.90 -0.99 4.27
CA PHE A 37 -2.83 -2.13 4.34
C PHE A 37 -3.06 -2.60 5.77
N TYR A 38 -2.91 -1.74 6.79
CA TYR A 38 -3.13 -2.13 8.18
C TYR A 38 -4.52 -2.75 8.39
N ASP A 39 -4.62 -3.81 9.20
CA ASP A 39 -5.87 -4.54 9.49
C ASP A 39 -6.61 -5.11 8.24
N CYS A 40 -5.91 -5.34 7.13
CA CYS A 40 -6.49 -5.95 5.91
C CYS A 40 -6.45 -7.50 5.92
N TYR A 41 -7.00 -8.16 6.95
CA TYR A 41 -6.88 -9.62 7.14
C TYR A 41 -7.51 -10.52 6.06
N SER A 42 -8.32 -9.98 5.14
CA SER A 42 -8.82 -10.74 3.98
C SER A 42 -7.87 -10.73 2.78
N LEU A 43 -6.83 -9.87 2.79
CA LEU A 43 -5.93 -9.66 1.66
C LEU A 43 -4.88 -10.78 1.59
N LYS A 44 -5.10 -11.77 0.73
CA LYS A 44 -4.23 -12.96 0.65
C LYS A 44 -3.00 -12.81 -0.23
N MET A 45 -3.11 -11.97 -1.27
CA MET A 45 -2.07 -11.79 -2.27
C MET A 45 -2.10 -10.36 -2.77
N LEU A 46 -0.92 -9.76 -2.87
CA LEU A 46 -0.74 -8.43 -3.42
C LEU A 46 0.54 -8.40 -4.25
N ASP A 47 0.42 -7.97 -5.50
CA ASP A 47 1.58 -7.75 -6.36
C ASP A 47 2.09 -6.31 -6.20
N LEU A 48 3.30 -6.19 -5.64
CA LEU A 48 4.00 -4.92 -5.44
C LEU A 48 5.08 -4.67 -6.49
N SER A 49 5.17 -5.45 -7.56
CA SER A 49 6.22 -5.31 -8.58
C SER A 49 6.21 -3.95 -9.28
N ASN A 50 5.05 -3.28 -9.26
CA ASN A 50 4.86 -1.93 -9.79
C ASN A 50 5.28 -0.83 -8.81
N PHE A 51 5.53 -1.13 -7.53
CA PHE A 51 5.98 -0.14 -6.56
C PHE A 51 7.44 0.21 -6.84
N LYS A 52 7.63 1.43 -7.34
CA LYS A 52 8.93 2.05 -7.61
C LYS A 52 9.29 3.03 -6.49
N GLY A 53 10.59 3.21 -6.29
CA GLY A 53 11.15 4.07 -5.26
C GLY A 53 11.69 3.28 -4.07
N ALA A 54 12.34 3.99 -3.14
CA ALA A 54 12.73 3.46 -1.84
C ALA A 54 11.88 4.16 -0.77
N PRO A 55 10.57 3.83 -0.67
CA PRO A 55 9.70 4.48 0.29
C PRO A 55 10.23 4.24 1.69
N THR A 56 10.33 5.30 2.46
CA THR A 56 10.62 5.24 3.88
C THR A 56 9.34 4.95 4.63
N GLY A 57 9.46 4.33 5.80
CA GLY A 57 8.31 4.15 6.65
C GLY A 57 7.33 3.09 6.14
N VAL A 58 7.81 1.91 5.75
CA VAL A 58 6.95 0.74 5.47
C VAL A 58 6.61 -0.02 6.75
N GLU A 59 6.81 0.58 7.93
CA GLU A 59 6.44 -0.05 9.19
C GLU A 59 4.93 -0.28 9.21
N TYR A 60 4.54 -1.44 9.74
CA TYR A 60 3.15 -1.85 9.90
C TYR A 60 2.32 -1.84 8.61
N MET A 61 2.96 -1.73 7.43
CA MET A 61 2.27 -1.66 6.13
C MET A 61 1.28 -2.81 5.94
N PHE A 62 1.61 -3.99 6.45
CA PHE A 62 0.77 -5.20 6.45
C PHE A 62 0.51 -5.74 7.86
N ALA A 63 0.58 -4.92 8.91
CA ALA A 63 0.28 -5.40 10.24
C ALA A 63 -1.20 -5.82 10.31
N ASN A 64 -1.46 -6.98 10.93
CA ASN A 64 -2.78 -7.61 11.04
C ASN A 64 -3.46 -7.89 9.67
N CYS A 65 -2.66 -8.12 8.62
CA CYS A 65 -3.10 -8.74 7.36
C CYS A 65 -2.97 -10.28 7.40
#